data_AF-A0A960R1L3-F1
#
_entry.id   AF-A0A960R1L3-F1
#
_cell.length_a   1.000
_cell.length_b   1.000
_cell.length_c   1.000
_cell.angle_alpha   90.00
_cell.angle_beta   90.00
_cell.angle_gamma   90.00
#
_symmetry.space_group_name_H-M   'P 1'
#
loop_
_entity.id
_entity.type
_entity.pdbx_description
1 polymer ?
#
loop_
_entity_poly.entity_id
_entity_poly.type
_entity_poly.pdbx_seq_one_letter_code
_entity_poly.pdbx_strand_id
1 'polypeptide(L)'
;STARFDHAATLTALRQFFGVGAATASFADIDDATCLVIAGADPDASHPVLASRIRQSVAKGAALIVIDPRRTALAAQADLHLAVPPDEVLALFEATASRLTQQGLHHTPPTDADRLASALLRHRGSTVFLPGTGLSEVATIGTFLRLAHLTGNLGRKGAGVLPFGGQNNLQGCWDAGAAPELLPGQRDISDAEARARIEDLWGRCLPEERGFTLPEMISAIQEKRLRAMWVLGNDPSQRLGGDALKPLDLLVVQDLFYSDTSRHAHVLLPAASAFEQSGVFINAERRAQLIRPALPPSEEARPDWAILTVMARRLGAEWPYLDAAQVFAELSLVAPDLFAGITHRRLEESSDGLQWPCPDEDHPGTPTLPIDSR
;
A
#
# COMPACT_ATOMS: atom_id res chain seq x y z
N SER A 1 9.41 8.21 1.29
CA SER A 1 8.48 7.80 0.23
C SER A 1 7.14 8.53 0.37
N THR A 2 6.57 9.03 -0.73
CA THR A 2 5.21 9.61 -0.77
C THR A 2 4.11 8.61 -0.48
N ALA A 3 4.46 7.32 -0.40
CA ALA A 3 3.66 6.26 0.20
C ALA A 3 2.96 6.68 1.51
N ARG A 4 3.57 7.60 2.27
CA ARG A 4 3.04 8.12 3.53
C ARG A 4 1.77 8.97 3.46
N PHE A 5 1.39 9.47 2.30
CA PHE A 5 0.32 10.47 2.21
C PHE A 5 -0.98 9.98 1.60
N ASP A 6 -0.94 8.91 0.80
CA ASP A 6 -2.16 8.37 0.21
C ASP A 6 -2.70 7.23 1.11
N HIS A 7 -1.86 6.26 1.50
CA HIS A 7 -2.33 5.02 2.15
C HIS A 7 -1.45 4.42 3.26
N ALA A 8 -0.35 5.08 3.67
CA ALA A 8 0.47 4.50 4.75
C ALA A 8 -0.23 4.41 6.10
N ALA A 9 -1.22 5.25 6.41
CA ALA A 9 -2.01 5.07 7.62
C ALA A 9 -2.72 3.71 7.60
N THR A 10 -3.26 3.34 6.44
CA THR A 10 -3.92 2.05 6.21
C THR A 10 -2.96 0.89 6.33
N LEU A 11 -1.80 0.95 5.65
CA LEU A 11 -0.80 -0.11 5.74
C LEU A 11 -0.18 -0.21 7.15
N THR A 12 0.00 0.91 7.85
CA THR A 12 0.43 0.94 9.26
C THR A 12 -0.60 0.27 10.16
N ALA A 13 -1.89 0.62 10.01
CA ALA A 13 -2.97 0.01 10.80
C ALA A 13 -3.07 -1.50 10.54
N LEU A 14 -2.98 -1.92 9.28
CA LEU A 14 -2.96 -3.34 8.90
C LEU A 14 -1.77 -4.07 9.53
N ARG A 15 -0.56 -3.49 9.50
CA ARG A 15 0.62 -4.06 10.15
C ARG A 15 0.46 -4.17 11.66
N GLN A 16 -0.09 -3.15 12.33
CA GLN A 16 -0.35 -3.19 13.76
C GLN A 16 -1.40 -4.23 14.15
N PHE A 17 -2.42 -4.44 13.31
CA PHE A 17 -3.56 -5.31 13.63
C PHE A 17 -3.37 -6.76 13.17
N PHE A 18 -2.68 -6.98 12.05
CA PHE A 18 -2.50 -8.30 11.42
C PHE A 18 -1.03 -8.75 11.31
N GLY A 19 -0.08 -7.92 11.72
CA GLY A 19 1.35 -8.21 11.59
C GLY A 19 1.94 -7.92 10.20
N VAL A 20 1.10 -7.61 9.20
CA VAL A 20 1.53 -7.26 7.84
C VAL A 20 0.75 -6.08 7.28
N GLY A 21 1.46 -5.13 6.67
CA GLY A 21 0.90 -3.95 6.03
C GLY A 21 0.49 -4.25 4.60
N ALA A 22 -0.57 -5.03 4.42
CA ALA A 22 -1.10 -5.37 3.11
C ALA A 22 -2.57 -5.77 3.16
N ALA A 23 -3.21 -5.82 1.99
CA ALA A 23 -4.55 -6.37 1.85
C ALA A 23 -4.64 -7.80 2.43
N THR A 24 -5.81 -8.18 2.94
CA THR A 24 -6.12 -9.56 3.35
C THR A 24 -7.05 -10.26 2.36
N ALA A 25 -7.75 -9.49 1.53
CA ALA A 25 -8.55 -9.95 0.41
C ALA A 25 -7.86 -9.70 -0.94
N SER A 26 -8.46 -10.24 -1.99
CA SER A 26 -8.13 -10.07 -3.41
C SER A 26 -9.30 -9.47 -4.18
N PHE A 27 -9.09 -9.11 -5.45
CA PHE A 27 -10.17 -8.71 -6.34
C PHE A 27 -11.14 -9.87 -6.63
N ALA A 28 -10.69 -11.13 -6.54
CA ALA A 28 -11.59 -12.28 -6.66
C ALA A 28 -12.56 -12.37 -5.47
N ASP A 29 -12.14 -11.95 -4.28
CA ASP A 29 -13.03 -11.94 -3.11
C ASP A 29 -14.18 -10.93 -3.27
N ILE A 30 -14.01 -9.86 -4.07
CA ILE A 30 -15.12 -8.96 -4.42
C ILE A 30 -16.19 -9.69 -5.22
N ASP A 31 -15.78 -10.59 -6.10
CA ASP A 31 -16.69 -11.34 -6.97
C ASP A 31 -17.50 -12.39 -6.19
N ASP A 32 -16.94 -12.88 -5.08
CA ASP A 32 -17.53 -13.92 -4.22
C ASP A 32 -18.29 -13.37 -2.99
N ALA A 33 -18.08 -12.11 -2.62
CA ALA A 33 -18.64 -11.52 -1.41
C ALA A 33 -20.16 -11.29 -1.51
N THR A 34 -20.87 -11.53 -0.41
CA THR A 34 -22.29 -11.15 -0.30
C THR A 34 -22.50 -9.68 0.08
N CYS A 35 -21.46 -8.99 0.55
CA CYS A 35 -21.50 -7.58 0.89
C CYS A 35 -20.15 -6.88 0.65
N LEU A 36 -20.22 -5.64 0.17
CA LEU A 36 -19.08 -4.76 -0.03
C LEU A 36 -19.27 -3.50 0.82
N VAL A 37 -18.26 -3.13 1.61
CA VAL A 37 -18.29 -1.93 2.47
C VAL A 37 -17.21 -0.97 2.04
N ILE A 38 -17.60 0.14 1.41
CA ILE A 38 -16.67 1.20 0.99
C ILE A 38 -16.70 2.31 2.04
N ALA A 39 -15.53 2.70 2.54
CA ALA A 39 -15.42 3.77 3.53
C ALA A 39 -14.39 4.82 3.12
N GLY A 40 -14.80 6.08 3.01
CA GLY A 40 -13.92 7.22 2.69
C GLY A 40 -13.27 7.14 1.31
N ALA A 41 -13.97 6.64 0.29
CA ALA A 41 -13.42 6.54 -1.06
C ALA A 41 -14.48 6.72 -2.16
N ASP A 42 -13.97 7.12 -3.32
CA ASP A 42 -14.72 7.12 -4.57
C ASP A 42 -13.97 6.27 -5.63
N PRO A 43 -14.24 4.96 -5.70
CA PRO A 43 -13.65 4.09 -6.71
C PRO A 43 -13.94 4.52 -8.15
N ASP A 44 -15.04 5.23 -8.43
CA ASP A 44 -15.33 5.67 -9.80
C ASP A 44 -14.31 6.68 -10.31
N ALA A 45 -13.91 7.61 -9.44
CA ALA A 45 -12.92 8.62 -9.77
C ALA A 45 -11.49 8.07 -9.73
N SER A 46 -11.20 7.15 -8.80
CA SER A 46 -9.83 6.73 -8.50
C SER A 46 -9.44 5.39 -9.13
N HIS A 47 -10.37 4.44 -9.26
CA HIS A 47 -10.12 3.06 -9.69
C HIS A 47 -11.27 2.52 -10.57
N PRO A 48 -11.45 3.02 -11.81
CA PRO A 48 -12.62 2.69 -12.64
C PRO A 48 -12.82 1.20 -12.89
N VAL A 49 -11.73 0.43 -13.01
CA VAL A 49 -11.78 -1.04 -13.18
C VAL A 49 -12.32 -1.71 -11.92
N LEU A 50 -11.88 -1.27 -10.73
CA LEU A 50 -12.41 -1.75 -9.45
C LEU A 50 -13.88 -1.37 -9.29
N ALA A 51 -14.26 -0.14 -9.64
CA ALA A 51 -15.66 0.31 -9.60
C ALA A 51 -16.57 -0.52 -10.51
N SER A 52 -16.09 -0.87 -11.72
CA SER A 52 -16.80 -1.79 -12.63
C SER A 52 -17.01 -3.16 -11.97
N ARG A 53 -15.97 -3.71 -11.34
CA ARG A 53 -16.05 -5.00 -10.64
C ARG A 53 -17.02 -4.98 -9.46
N ILE A 54 -17.00 -3.91 -8.65
CA ILE A 54 -17.96 -3.67 -7.57
C ILE A 54 -19.39 -3.70 -8.12
N ARG A 55 -19.68 -2.97 -9.21
CA ARG A 55 -21.01 -2.96 -9.83
C ARG A 55 -21.43 -4.32 -10.36
N GLN A 56 -20.50 -5.09 -10.92
CA GLN A 56 -20.79 -6.45 -11.37
C GLN A 56 -21.17 -7.37 -10.20
N SER A 57 -20.47 -7.24 -9.06
CA SER A 57 -20.82 -7.98 -7.84
C SER A 57 -22.19 -7.58 -7.29
N VAL A 58 -22.47 -6.27 -7.24
CA VAL A 58 -23.81 -5.75 -6.85
C VAL A 58 -24.91 -6.23 -7.80
N ALA A 59 -24.68 -6.24 -9.11
CA ALA A 59 -25.63 -6.74 -10.09
C ALA A 59 -25.89 -8.26 -9.95
N LYS A 60 -24.94 -9.02 -9.37
CA LYS A 60 -25.12 -10.44 -9.01
C LYS A 60 -25.83 -10.64 -7.67
N GLY A 61 -26.12 -9.56 -6.93
CA GLY A 61 -26.87 -9.59 -5.68
C GLY A 61 -26.07 -9.30 -4.41
N ALA A 62 -24.80 -8.88 -4.52
CA ALA A 62 -24.05 -8.43 -3.35
C ALA A 62 -24.61 -7.10 -2.81
N ALA A 63 -24.77 -6.99 -1.49
CA ALA A 63 -25.18 -5.75 -0.86
C ALA A 63 -24.04 -4.72 -0.86
N LEU A 64 -24.36 -3.45 -1.10
CA LEU A 64 -23.40 -2.35 -1.09
C LEU A 64 -23.67 -1.40 0.07
N ILE A 65 -22.65 -1.21 0.90
CA ILE A 65 -22.62 -0.23 1.99
C ILE A 65 -21.57 0.83 1.65
N VAL A 66 -21.95 2.10 1.72
CA VAL A 66 -21.03 3.23 1.48
C VAL A 66 -21.06 4.17 2.67
N ILE A 67 -19.87 4.48 3.19
CA ILE A 67 -19.63 5.38 4.32
C ILE A 67 -18.76 6.51 3.80
N ASP A 68 -19.39 7.56 3.27
CA ASP A 68 -18.72 8.74 2.72
C ASP A 68 -19.67 9.93 2.88
N PRO A 69 -19.20 11.10 3.35
CA PRO A 69 -20.05 12.29 3.48
C PRO A 69 -20.66 12.73 2.14
N ARG A 70 -20.01 12.37 1.02
CA ARG A 70 -20.48 12.69 -0.33
C ARG A 70 -21.38 11.58 -0.83
N ARG A 71 -22.39 11.97 -1.61
CA ARG A 71 -23.22 11.02 -2.37
C ARG A 71 -22.57 10.71 -3.73
N THR A 72 -21.53 9.89 -3.72
CA THR A 72 -20.85 9.39 -4.93
C THR A 72 -21.78 8.54 -5.80
N ALA A 73 -21.36 8.19 -7.02
CA ALA A 73 -22.16 7.36 -7.92
C ALA A 73 -22.44 5.96 -7.35
N LEU A 74 -21.47 5.36 -6.63
CA LEU A 74 -21.67 4.12 -5.87
C LEU A 74 -22.54 4.34 -4.63
N ALA A 75 -22.40 5.45 -3.90
CA ALA A 75 -23.28 5.77 -2.76
C ALA A 75 -24.75 5.88 -3.19
N ALA A 76 -25.02 6.44 -4.37
CA ALA A 76 -26.37 6.54 -4.92
C ALA A 76 -27.01 5.18 -5.25
N GLN A 77 -26.20 4.13 -5.42
CA GLN A 77 -26.61 2.75 -5.70
C GLN A 77 -26.57 1.84 -4.46
N ALA A 78 -26.09 2.36 -3.32
CA ALA A 78 -25.88 1.58 -2.11
C ALA A 78 -27.19 1.22 -1.40
N ASP A 79 -27.27 -0.01 -0.89
CA ASP A 79 -28.35 -0.45 0.02
C ASP A 79 -28.32 0.34 1.33
N LEU A 80 -27.12 0.76 1.75
CA LEU A 80 -26.91 1.63 2.90
C LEU A 80 -25.85 2.69 2.60
N HIS A 81 -26.27 3.95 2.50
CA HIS A 81 -25.37 5.10 2.50
C HIS A 81 -25.40 5.79 3.87
N LEU A 82 -24.24 5.90 4.51
CA LEU A 82 -24.02 6.65 5.74
C LEU A 82 -23.19 7.90 5.42
N ALA A 83 -23.85 9.06 5.36
CA ALA A 83 -23.24 10.34 5.04
C ALA A 83 -22.61 11.00 6.28
N VAL A 84 -21.61 10.33 6.87
CA VAL A 84 -20.96 10.77 8.11
C VAL A 84 -19.77 11.69 7.81
N PRO A 85 -19.66 12.86 8.46
CA PRO A 85 -18.51 13.74 8.36
C PRO A 85 -17.20 13.03 8.77
N PRO A 86 -16.04 13.35 8.15
CA PRO A 86 -14.78 12.65 8.42
C PRO A 86 -14.37 12.58 9.90
N ASP A 87 -14.67 13.62 10.69
CA ASP A 87 -14.38 13.73 12.11
C ASP A 87 -15.30 12.88 13.01
N GLU A 88 -16.45 12.45 12.51
CA GLU A 88 -17.41 11.60 13.23
C GLU A 88 -17.29 10.10 12.87
N VAL A 89 -16.52 9.75 11.83
CA VAL A 89 -16.40 8.37 11.34
C VAL A 89 -15.85 7.43 12.42
N LEU A 90 -14.87 7.88 13.21
CA LEU A 90 -14.34 7.07 14.33
C LEU A 90 -15.44 6.73 15.33
N ALA A 91 -16.23 7.73 15.74
CA ALA A 91 -17.32 7.54 16.70
C ALA A 91 -18.39 6.58 16.16
N LEU A 92 -18.72 6.66 14.86
CA LEU A 92 -19.59 5.68 14.20
C LEU A 92 -19.03 4.26 14.32
N PHE A 93 -17.75 4.05 14.01
CA PHE A 93 -17.14 2.73 14.05
C PHE A 93 -17.03 2.17 15.47
N GLU A 94 -16.69 3.00 16.46
CA GLU A 94 -16.66 2.60 17.87
C GLU A 94 -18.05 2.22 18.39
N ALA A 95 -19.06 3.04 18.09
CA ALA A 95 -20.44 2.75 18.42
C ALA A 95 -20.92 1.45 17.76
N THR A 96 -20.58 1.23 16.48
CA THR A 96 -20.90 0.00 15.75
C THR A 96 -20.23 -1.22 16.38
N ALA A 97 -18.95 -1.14 16.74
CA ALA A 97 -18.23 -2.21 17.42
C ALA A 97 -18.89 -2.56 18.77
N SER A 98 -19.32 -1.54 19.52
CA SER A 98 -20.09 -1.72 20.75
C SER A 98 -21.40 -2.50 20.49
N ARG A 99 -22.16 -2.14 19.44
CA ARG A 99 -23.40 -2.87 19.07
C ARG A 99 -23.17 -4.31 18.64
N LEU A 100 -22.06 -4.60 17.97
CA LEU A 100 -21.71 -5.97 17.57
C LEU A 100 -21.40 -6.87 18.78
N THR A 101 -21.05 -6.30 19.93
CA THR A 101 -20.70 -7.06 21.15
C THR A 101 -21.82 -7.10 22.18
N GLN A 102 -22.69 -6.10 22.20
CA GLN A 102 -23.82 -6.01 23.14
C GLN A 102 -25.06 -6.70 22.57
N GLN A 103 -25.51 -7.77 23.21
CA GLN A 103 -26.80 -8.39 22.86
C GLN A 103 -27.97 -7.53 23.40
N GLY A 104 -28.91 -7.17 22.54
CA GLY A 104 -30.25 -6.70 22.95
C GLY A 104 -30.44 -5.18 23.16
N LEU A 105 -29.44 -4.33 22.88
CA LEU A 105 -29.61 -2.87 22.94
C LEU A 105 -29.98 -2.30 21.57
N HIS A 106 -31.28 -2.33 21.26
CA HIS A 106 -31.85 -1.69 20.07
C HIS A 106 -32.39 -0.30 20.43
N HIS A 107 -31.87 0.75 19.77
CA HIS A 107 -32.47 2.07 19.86
C HIS A 107 -33.66 2.22 18.92
N THR A 108 -34.62 3.05 19.34
CA THR A 108 -35.80 3.41 18.56
C THR A 108 -35.93 4.94 18.50
N PRO A 109 -35.77 5.58 17.32
CA PRO A 109 -35.37 4.98 16.04
C PRO A 109 -33.92 4.46 16.06
N PRO A 110 -33.57 3.50 15.17
CA PRO A 110 -32.20 2.98 15.09
C PRO A 110 -31.21 4.05 14.68
N THR A 111 -30.07 4.11 15.36
CA THR A 111 -28.94 4.98 15.01
C THR A 111 -28.21 4.45 13.78
N ASP A 112 -27.33 5.25 13.17
CA ASP A 112 -26.50 4.78 12.07
C ASP A 112 -25.56 3.63 12.48
N ALA A 113 -25.09 3.61 13.73
CA ALA A 113 -24.35 2.48 14.28
C ALA A 113 -25.21 1.20 14.35
N ASP A 114 -26.49 1.31 14.73
CA ASP A 114 -27.42 0.17 14.75
C ASP A 114 -27.68 -0.35 13.33
N ARG A 115 -27.83 0.57 12.36
CA ARG A 115 -28.04 0.24 10.94
C ARG A 115 -26.83 -0.46 10.35
N LEU A 116 -25.62 0.06 10.61
CA LEU A 116 -24.37 -0.54 10.14
C LEU A 116 -24.14 -1.91 10.78
N ALA A 117 -24.27 -2.02 12.10
CA ALA A 117 -24.11 -3.28 12.82
C ALA A 117 -25.09 -4.35 12.31
N SER A 118 -26.36 -3.98 12.12
CA SER A 118 -27.38 -4.89 11.59
C SER A 118 -27.04 -5.35 10.17
N ALA A 119 -26.56 -4.44 9.31
CA ALA A 119 -26.17 -4.79 7.95
C ALA A 119 -24.97 -5.74 7.94
N LEU A 120 -23.93 -5.46 8.73
CA LEU A 120 -22.75 -6.31 8.84
C LEU A 120 -23.08 -7.71 9.42
N LEU A 121 -24.01 -7.80 10.39
CA LEU A 121 -24.43 -9.08 10.95
C LEU A 121 -25.20 -9.95 9.94
N ARG A 122 -25.96 -9.34 9.01
CA ARG A 122 -26.64 -10.09 7.94
C ARG A 122 -25.66 -10.76 6.97
N HIS A 123 -24.49 -10.17 6.76
CA HIS A 123 -23.47 -10.62 5.81
C HIS A 123 -22.20 -11.15 6.51
N ARG A 124 -22.36 -11.62 7.75
CA ARG A 124 -21.27 -12.11 8.59
C ARG A 124 -20.48 -13.21 7.88
N GLY A 125 -19.17 -13.04 7.80
CA GLY A 125 -18.26 -14.00 7.16
C GLY A 125 -18.23 -13.98 5.63
N SER A 126 -18.93 -13.04 4.97
CA SER A 126 -18.86 -12.81 3.53
C SER A 126 -19.02 -11.32 3.19
N THR A 127 -18.16 -10.50 3.78
CA THR A 127 -18.06 -9.05 3.54
C THR A 127 -16.63 -8.64 3.22
N VAL A 128 -16.43 -7.90 2.13
CA VAL A 128 -15.15 -7.25 1.81
C VAL A 128 -15.19 -5.78 2.20
N PHE A 129 -14.22 -5.38 3.02
CA PHE A 129 -14.03 -4.03 3.53
C PHE A 129 -13.02 -3.29 2.66
N LEU A 130 -13.43 -2.14 2.14
CA LEU A 130 -12.73 -1.35 1.12
C LEU A 130 -12.38 0.04 1.72
N PRO A 131 -11.32 0.15 2.55
CA PRO A 131 -10.91 1.43 3.11
C PRO A 131 -10.25 2.33 2.06
N GLY A 132 -10.73 3.57 1.99
CA GLY A 132 -10.24 4.62 1.11
C GLY A 132 -9.34 5.64 1.81
N THR A 133 -8.79 6.57 1.02
CA THR A 133 -7.88 7.63 1.50
C THR A 133 -8.56 8.67 2.38
N GLY A 134 -9.90 8.72 2.38
CA GLY A 134 -10.70 9.53 3.30
C GLY A 134 -10.68 9.02 4.74
N LEU A 135 -10.21 7.79 4.99
CA LEU A 135 -9.85 7.32 6.32
C LEU A 135 -8.37 7.64 6.58
N SER A 136 -8.07 8.83 7.10
CA SER A 136 -6.69 9.30 7.26
C SER A 136 -6.01 8.86 8.55
N GLU A 137 -6.80 8.52 9.59
CA GLU A 137 -6.29 8.24 10.93
C GLU A 137 -6.12 6.74 11.18
N VAL A 138 -4.95 6.35 11.69
CA VAL A 138 -4.61 4.96 12.03
C VAL A 138 -5.64 4.37 13.01
N ALA A 139 -6.11 5.18 13.98
CA ALA A 139 -7.12 4.75 14.94
C ALA A 139 -8.47 4.43 14.26
N THR A 140 -8.94 5.29 13.36
CA THR A 140 -10.18 5.08 12.60
C THR A 140 -10.11 3.84 11.74
N ILE A 141 -8.99 3.65 11.02
CA ILE A 141 -8.78 2.46 10.22
C ILE A 141 -8.71 1.21 11.11
N GLY A 142 -7.97 1.26 12.22
CA GLY A 142 -7.89 0.15 13.18
C GLY A 142 -9.27 -0.28 13.70
N THR A 143 -10.15 0.67 14.01
CA THR A 143 -11.53 0.37 14.41
C THR A 143 -12.33 -0.23 13.25
N PHE A 144 -12.13 0.22 12.01
CA PHE A 144 -12.74 -0.39 10.81
C PHE A 144 -12.28 -1.84 10.61
N LEU A 145 -10.98 -2.14 10.78
CA LEU A 145 -10.43 -3.50 10.75
C LEU A 145 -11.03 -4.36 11.86
N ARG A 146 -11.24 -3.79 13.05
CA ARG A 146 -11.91 -4.46 14.16
C ARG A 146 -13.34 -4.86 13.82
N LEU A 147 -14.09 -4.05 13.06
CA LEU A 147 -15.42 -4.44 12.58
C LEU A 147 -15.34 -5.69 11.69
N ALA A 148 -14.38 -5.75 10.77
CA ALA A 148 -14.15 -6.93 9.93
C ALA A 148 -13.83 -8.17 10.78
N HIS A 149 -13.00 -8.01 11.82
CA HIS A 149 -12.69 -9.08 12.76
C HIS A 149 -13.91 -9.57 13.56
N LEU A 150 -14.65 -8.65 14.20
CA LEU A 150 -15.84 -8.98 15.02
C LEU A 150 -16.93 -9.68 14.20
N THR A 151 -17.02 -9.35 12.92
CA THR A 151 -17.98 -9.93 11.97
C THR A 151 -17.44 -11.18 11.26
N GLY A 152 -16.29 -11.72 11.68
CA GLY A 152 -15.72 -12.96 11.15
C GLY A 152 -15.33 -12.88 9.67
N ASN A 153 -15.01 -11.69 9.16
CA ASN A 153 -14.74 -11.41 7.76
C ASN A 153 -13.24 -11.42 7.43
N LEU A 154 -12.44 -12.24 8.11
CA LEU A 154 -10.99 -12.36 7.88
C LEU A 154 -10.58 -13.81 7.61
N GLY A 155 -9.53 -14.00 6.80
CA GLY A 155 -8.92 -15.31 6.55
C GLY A 155 -9.77 -16.29 5.74
N ARG A 156 -10.71 -15.81 4.92
CA ARG A 156 -11.63 -16.65 4.14
C ARG A 156 -12.00 -16.02 2.80
N LYS A 157 -12.33 -16.87 1.82
CA LYS A 157 -12.79 -16.46 0.49
C LYS A 157 -14.06 -15.61 0.57
N GLY A 158 -14.16 -14.59 -0.26
CA GLY A 158 -15.32 -13.68 -0.32
C GLY A 158 -15.42 -12.74 0.89
N ALA A 159 -14.33 -12.59 1.65
CA ALA A 159 -14.25 -11.66 2.76
C ALA A 159 -12.82 -11.14 2.94
N GLY A 160 -12.67 -10.06 3.68
CA GLY A 160 -11.38 -9.51 4.06
C GLY A 160 -11.33 -8.01 3.91
N VAL A 161 -10.13 -7.48 3.92
CA VAL A 161 -9.86 -6.05 3.79
C VAL A 161 -9.02 -5.85 2.54
N LEU A 162 -9.50 -5.00 1.64
CA LEU A 162 -8.81 -4.64 0.41
C LEU A 162 -8.62 -3.11 0.38
N PRO A 163 -7.53 -2.58 0.95
CA PRO A 163 -7.14 -1.20 0.69
C PRO A 163 -6.79 -1.02 -0.79
N PHE A 164 -7.18 0.10 -1.40
CA PHE A 164 -6.88 0.39 -2.80
C PHE A 164 -6.31 1.80 -2.92
N GLY A 165 -5.00 1.90 -3.15
CA GLY A 165 -4.25 3.18 -3.13
C GLY A 165 -4.06 3.78 -4.50
N GLY A 166 -3.81 5.09 -4.55
CA GLY A 166 -3.71 5.83 -5.81
C GLY A 166 -2.49 5.48 -6.67
N GLN A 167 -1.47 4.81 -6.13
CA GLN A 167 -0.23 4.49 -6.83
C GLN A 167 -0.13 2.99 -7.15
N ASN A 168 0.32 2.69 -8.37
CA ASN A 168 0.45 1.36 -8.96
C ASN A 168 1.36 0.37 -8.20
N ASN A 169 2.43 0.85 -7.56
CA ASN A 169 3.42 0.02 -6.89
C ASN A 169 3.63 0.40 -5.41
N LEU A 170 2.61 1.00 -4.79
CA LEU A 170 2.70 1.40 -3.38
C LEU A 170 3.01 0.22 -2.46
N GLN A 171 2.33 -0.91 -2.69
CA GLN A 171 2.56 -2.14 -1.94
C GLN A 171 4.00 -2.63 -2.14
N GLY A 172 4.49 -2.69 -3.38
CA GLY A 172 5.85 -3.12 -3.66
C GLY A 172 6.93 -2.21 -3.05
N CYS A 173 6.70 -0.90 -2.99
CA CYS A 173 7.56 0.03 -2.27
C CYS A 173 7.62 -0.31 -0.76
N TRP A 174 6.48 -0.61 -0.13
CA TRP A 174 6.45 -1.04 1.27
C TRP A 174 7.14 -2.38 1.47
N ASP A 175 6.90 -3.34 0.58
CA ASP A 175 7.51 -4.66 0.62
C ASP A 175 9.04 -4.59 0.46
N ALA A 176 9.54 -3.65 -0.35
CA ALA A 176 10.97 -3.38 -0.53
C ALA A 176 11.60 -2.53 0.59
N GLY A 177 10.84 -2.18 1.65
CA GLY A 177 11.35 -1.41 2.78
C GLY A 177 11.48 0.10 2.53
N ALA A 178 10.73 0.67 1.56
CA ALA A 178 10.76 2.12 1.26
C ALA A 178 9.99 2.98 2.30
N ALA A 179 10.13 2.64 3.59
CA ALA A 179 9.65 3.40 4.73
C ALA A 179 10.75 3.49 5.79
N PRO A 180 10.90 4.63 6.51
CA PRO A 180 12.04 4.86 7.41
C PRO A 180 12.23 3.82 8.53
N GLU A 181 11.17 3.13 8.91
CA GLU A 181 11.12 2.13 9.98
C GLU A 181 11.17 0.69 9.47
N LEU A 182 11.18 0.47 8.14
CA LEU A 182 11.06 -0.86 7.55
C LEU A 182 12.37 -1.31 6.91
N LEU A 183 12.71 -2.57 7.15
CA LEU A 183 13.57 -3.37 6.30
C LEU A 183 12.73 -3.98 5.16
N PRO A 184 13.34 -4.38 4.03
CA PRO A 184 12.64 -5.18 3.03
C PRO A 184 12.02 -6.44 3.66
N GLY A 185 10.82 -6.82 3.19
CA GLY A 185 9.97 -7.82 3.84
C GLY A 185 9.02 -7.24 4.90
N GLN A 186 8.88 -5.92 4.99
CA GLN A 186 8.06 -5.21 5.98
C GLN A 186 8.42 -5.49 7.45
N ARG A 187 9.65 -5.91 7.72
CA ARG A 187 10.16 -6.11 9.08
C ARG A 187 10.56 -4.78 9.69
N ASP A 188 10.43 -4.64 11.00
CA ASP A 188 10.88 -3.42 11.68
C ASP A 188 12.40 -3.32 11.65
N ILE A 189 12.95 -2.12 11.52
CA ILE A 189 14.42 -1.91 11.61
C ILE A 189 15.02 -2.31 12.97
N SER A 190 14.18 -2.34 14.01
CA SER A 190 14.56 -2.84 15.35
C SER A 190 14.56 -4.37 15.48
N ASP A 191 14.05 -5.11 14.47
CA ASP A 191 14.09 -6.57 14.44
C ASP A 191 15.52 -7.06 14.16
N ALA A 192 16.22 -7.45 15.23
CA ALA A 192 17.61 -7.87 15.16
C ALA A 192 17.84 -9.11 14.28
N GLU A 193 16.87 -10.03 14.20
CA GLU A 193 17.00 -11.24 13.38
C GLU A 193 16.85 -10.89 11.89
N ALA A 194 15.82 -10.09 11.55
CA ALA A 194 15.62 -9.61 10.19
C ALA A 194 16.82 -8.77 9.72
N ARG A 195 17.34 -7.89 10.59
CA ARG A 195 18.52 -7.07 10.30
C ARG A 195 19.76 -7.94 10.06
N ALA A 196 20.07 -8.86 10.97
CA ALA A 196 21.24 -9.72 10.85
C ALA A 196 21.26 -10.54 9.55
N ARG A 197 20.09 -11.02 9.09
CA ARG A 197 19.97 -11.72 7.80
C ARG A 197 20.40 -10.84 6.63
N ILE A 198 19.97 -9.59 6.62
CA ILE A 198 20.31 -8.63 5.56
C ILE A 198 21.77 -8.23 5.65
N GLU A 199 22.29 -8.01 6.86
CA GLU A 199 23.69 -7.68 7.09
C GLU A 199 24.63 -8.81 6.62
N ASP A 200 24.25 -10.07 6.81
CA ASP A 200 24.97 -11.24 6.30
C ASP A 200 25.00 -11.26 4.76
N LEU A 201 23.84 -11.01 4.13
CA LEU A 201 23.74 -10.98 2.67
C LEU A 201 24.50 -9.79 2.05
N TRP A 202 24.38 -8.60 2.63
CA TRP A 202 24.97 -7.36 2.10
C TRP A 202 26.41 -7.14 2.58
N GLY A 203 26.90 -7.90 3.56
CA GLY A 203 28.23 -7.76 4.14
C GLY A 203 28.46 -6.39 4.81
N ARG A 204 27.39 -5.77 5.33
CA ARG A 204 27.41 -4.42 5.92
C ARG A 204 26.47 -4.34 7.11
N CYS A 205 26.91 -3.65 8.17
CA CYS A 205 26.03 -3.30 9.28
C CYS A 205 24.98 -2.28 8.86
N LEU A 206 23.75 -2.50 9.27
CA LEU A 206 22.63 -1.60 9.05
C LEU A 206 22.37 -0.73 10.28
N PRO A 207 21.78 0.46 10.10
CA PRO A 207 21.32 1.27 11.21
C PRO A 207 20.30 0.53 12.06
N GLU A 208 20.30 0.82 13.37
CA GLU A 208 19.33 0.27 14.31
C GLU A 208 18.11 1.16 14.52
N GLU A 209 18.28 2.44 14.24
CA GLU A 209 17.25 3.46 14.44
C GLU A 209 16.58 3.78 13.11
N ARG A 210 15.26 4.05 13.19
CA ARG A 210 14.49 4.49 12.03
C ARG A 210 15.02 5.81 11.47
N GLY A 211 14.90 5.96 10.16
CA GLY A 211 15.17 7.24 9.49
C GLY A 211 14.09 8.30 9.75
N PHE A 212 14.29 9.48 9.15
CA PHE A 212 13.30 10.56 9.17
C PHE A 212 12.11 10.27 8.26
N THR A 213 10.92 10.63 8.74
CA THR A 213 9.72 10.82 7.92
C THR A 213 9.81 12.12 7.12
N LEU A 214 8.97 12.34 6.11
CA LEU A 214 9.02 13.58 5.34
C LEU A 214 8.81 14.84 6.21
N PRO A 215 7.84 14.90 7.15
CA PRO A 215 7.73 16.04 8.06
C PRO A 215 8.99 16.25 8.91
N GLU A 216 9.57 15.17 9.44
CA GLU A 216 10.81 15.24 10.22
C GLU A 216 12.02 15.66 9.36
N MET A 217 12.07 15.27 8.08
CA MET A 217 13.09 15.74 7.14
C MET A 217 13.00 17.26 6.98
N ILE A 218 11.79 17.83 6.90
CA ILE A 218 11.61 19.28 6.76
C ILE A 218 12.08 20.03 8.01
N SER A 219 11.70 19.56 9.21
CA SER A 219 12.24 20.12 10.45
C SER A 219 13.77 19.97 10.50
N ALA A 220 14.32 18.83 10.10
CA ALA A 220 15.76 18.59 10.07
C ALA A 220 16.52 19.50 9.08
N ILE A 221 15.90 19.87 7.95
CA ILE A 221 16.47 20.83 6.99
C ILE A 221 16.55 22.21 7.63
N GLN A 222 15.47 22.66 8.27
CA GLN A 222 15.42 23.96 8.96
C GLN A 222 16.44 24.05 10.10
N GLU A 223 16.62 22.95 10.83
CA GLU A 223 17.60 22.79 11.91
C GLU A 223 19.04 22.55 11.40
N LYS A 224 19.25 22.48 10.07
CA LYS A 224 20.55 22.17 9.42
C LYS A 224 21.13 20.80 9.81
N ARG A 225 20.29 19.87 10.27
CA ARG A 225 20.65 18.46 10.53
C ARG A 225 20.56 17.58 9.28
N LEU A 226 19.71 17.95 8.31
CA LEU A 226 19.65 17.30 7.00
C LEU A 226 20.18 18.27 5.93
N ARG A 227 21.29 17.88 5.26
CA ARG A 227 21.99 18.75 4.29
C ARG A 227 21.85 18.29 2.84
N ALA A 228 21.58 17.01 2.63
CA ALA A 228 21.42 16.44 1.31
C ALA A 228 20.12 15.63 1.22
N MET A 229 19.45 15.70 0.08
CA MET A 229 18.27 14.90 -0.22
C MET A 229 18.32 14.40 -1.66
N TRP A 230 17.98 13.12 -1.86
CA TRP A 230 17.78 12.53 -3.18
C TRP A 230 16.32 12.14 -3.33
N VAL A 231 15.62 12.80 -4.24
CA VAL A 231 14.20 12.57 -4.53
C VAL A 231 14.09 11.71 -5.80
N LEU A 232 13.39 10.58 -5.68
CA LEU A 232 13.14 9.66 -6.80
C LEU A 232 11.64 9.66 -7.13
N GLY A 233 11.30 9.99 -8.38
CA GLY A 233 9.95 9.88 -8.95
C GLY A 233 8.85 10.55 -8.13
N ASN A 234 9.13 11.71 -7.53
CA ASN A 234 8.23 12.37 -6.59
C ASN A 234 8.42 13.90 -6.59
N ASP A 235 7.35 14.62 -6.23
CA ASP A 235 7.34 16.08 -6.16
C ASP A 235 6.95 16.61 -4.76
N PRO A 236 7.83 16.48 -3.74
CA PRO A 236 7.57 16.99 -2.40
C PRO A 236 7.21 18.49 -2.36
N SER A 237 7.76 19.31 -3.27
CA SER A 237 7.50 20.75 -3.33
C SER A 237 6.04 21.10 -3.61
N GLN A 238 5.28 20.29 -4.35
CA GLN A 238 3.84 20.52 -4.54
C GLN A 238 3.04 20.50 -3.23
N ARG A 239 3.53 19.76 -2.23
CA ARG A 239 2.83 19.58 -0.94
C ARG A 239 3.43 20.44 0.17
N LEU A 240 4.74 20.65 0.14
CA LEU A 240 5.48 21.36 1.19
C LEU A 240 5.63 22.86 0.89
N GLY A 241 5.38 23.28 -0.36
CA GLY A 241 5.75 24.60 -0.86
C GLY A 241 7.22 24.61 -1.33
N GLY A 242 7.49 25.25 -2.47
CA GLY A 242 8.78 25.16 -3.17
C GLY A 242 10.00 25.54 -2.33
N ASP A 243 9.84 26.45 -1.37
CA ASP A 243 10.96 27.02 -0.61
C ASP A 243 11.47 26.10 0.51
N ALA A 244 10.72 25.06 0.89
CA ALA A 244 11.08 24.18 2.00
C ALA A 244 12.39 23.40 1.77
N LEU A 245 12.78 23.19 0.51
CA LEU A 245 13.96 22.41 0.13
C LEU A 245 15.17 23.27 -0.23
N LYS A 246 14.99 24.58 -0.41
CA LYS A 246 16.08 25.52 -0.75
C LYS A 246 17.26 25.51 0.22
N PRO A 247 17.10 25.28 1.54
CA PRO A 247 18.25 25.29 2.46
C PRO A 247 19.20 24.09 2.34
N LEU A 248 18.88 23.07 1.54
CA LEU A 248 19.75 21.92 1.33
C LEU A 248 21.06 22.32 0.63
N ASP A 249 22.19 21.78 1.09
CA ASP A 249 23.48 21.90 0.44
C ASP A 249 23.53 21.08 -0.87
N LEU A 250 22.72 20.02 -0.97
CA LEU A 250 22.56 19.20 -2.17
C LEU A 250 21.13 18.66 -2.31
N LEU A 251 20.54 18.86 -3.48
CA LEU A 251 19.25 18.29 -3.86
C LEU A 251 19.41 17.59 -5.21
N VAL A 252 19.33 16.27 -5.20
CA VAL A 252 19.32 15.43 -6.40
C VAL A 252 17.87 15.07 -6.70
N VAL A 253 17.42 15.30 -7.92
CA VAL A 253 16.10 14.88 -8.39
C VAL A 253 16.27 13.92 -9.55
N GLN A 254 15.74 12.72 -9.36
CA GLN A 254 15.71 11.67 -10.35
C GLN A 254 14.26 11.43 -10.76
N ASP A 255 13.91 11.87 -11.96
CA ASP A 255 12.52 11.93 -12.41
C ASP A 255 12.44 11.82 -13.93
N LEU A 256 11.25 11.44 -14.41
CA LEU A 256 10.89 11.43 -15.82
C LEU A 256 10.57 12.85 -16.32
N PHE A 257 9.97 13.68 -15.45
CA PHE A 257 9.52 15.02 -15.82
C PHE A 257 10.15 16.10 -14.94
N TYR A 258 10.28 17.30 -15.52
CA TYR A 258 10.69 18.47 -14.78
C TYR A 258 9.56 18.96 -13.86
N SER A 259 9.75 18.76 -12.56
CA SER A 259 8.76 18.98 -11.49
C SER A 259 8.96 20.30 -10.72
N ASP A 260 8.07 20.66 -9.79
CA ASP A 260 8.28 21.84 -8.93
C ASP A 260 9.50 21.64 -8.03
N THR A 261 9.73 20.41 -7.55
CA THR A 261 10.95 20.03 -6.84
C THR A 261 12.20 20.19 -7.72
N SER A 262 12.10 19.88 -9.01
CA SER A 262 13.22 20.02 -9.96
C SER A 262 13.73 21.45 -10.07
N ARG A 263 12.87 22.46 -9.87
CA ARG A 263 13.25 23.89 -9.90
C ARG A 263 14.25 24.29 -8.83
N HIS A 264 14.36 23.49 -7.77
CA HIS A 264 15.27 23.72 -6.66
C HIS A 264 16.45 22.75 -6.66
N ALA A 265 16.51 21.83 -7.63
CA ALA A 265 17.51 20.78 -7.69
C ALA A 265 18.88 21.35 -8.08
N HIS A 266 19.91 20.79 -7.47
CA HIS A 266 21.30 21.02 -7.84
C HIS A 266 21.72 20.06 -8.97
N VAL A 267 21.12 18.87 -9.01
CA VAL A 267 21.38 17.82 -10.00
C VAL A 267 20.06 17.21 -10.45
N LEU A 268 19.90 17.05 -11.76
CA LEU A 268 18.79 16.33 -12.39
C LEU A 268 19.31 15.07 -13.07
N LEU A 269 18.70 13.93 -12.76
CA LEU A 269 19.04 12.62 -13.32
C LEU A 269 17.82 12.07 -14.08
N PRO A 270 17.85 12.03 -15.43
CA PRO A 270 16.71 11.58 -16.23
C PRO A 270 16.40 10.09 -15.99
N ALA A 271 15.23 9.81 -15.41
CA ALA A 271 14.74 8.45 -15.20
C ALA A 271 13.92 7.95 -16.39
N ALA A 272 14.09 6.68 -16.74
CA ALA A 272 13.31 6.04 -17.80
C ALA A 272 11.83 5.91 -17.38
N SER A 273 10.92 6.00 -18.35
CA SER A 273 9.50 5.72 -18.12
C SER A 273 9.25 4.23 -17.87
N ALA A 274 8.08 3.88 -17.34
CA ALA A 274 7.67 2.48 -17.20
C ALA A 274 7.55 1.74 -18.54
N PHE A 275 7.48 2.45 -19.67
CA PHE A 275 7.38 1.86 -21.00
C PHE A 275 8.75 1.51 -21.60
N GLU A 276 9.84 1.99 -21.04
CA GLU A 276 11.20 1.80 -21.57
C GLU A 276 12.02 0.79 -20.74
N GLN A 277 11.45 0.29 -19.64
CA GLN A 277 12.14 -0.57 -18.69
C GLN A 277 11.32 -1.80 -18.32
N SER A 278 12.04 -2.86 -17.90
CA SER A 278 11.44 -4.03 -17.26
C SER A 278 11.51 -3.89 -15.74
N GLY A 279 10.66 -4.64 -15.05
CA GLY A 279 10.63 -4.67 -13.59
C GLY A 279 9.38 -5.37 -13.07
N VAL A 280 9.15 -5.28 -11.77
CA VAL A 280 7.98 -5.89 -11.12
C VAL A 280 7.17 -4.81 -10.41
N PHE A 281 5.87 -4.78 -10.66
CA PHE A 281 4.91 -4.04 -9.83
C PHE A 281 4.12 -4.98 -8.95
N ILE A 282 3.92 -4.57 -7.70
CA ILE A 282 3.06 -5.25 -6.74
C ILE A 282 1.87 -4.32 -6.46
N ASN A 283 0.70 -4.78 -6.88
CA ASN A 283 -0.53 -3.99 -6.81
C ASN A 283 -1.20 -4.08 -5.41
N ALA A 284 -2.36 -3.45 -5.27
CA ALA A 284 -3.13 -3.36 -4.03
C ALA A 284 -3.54 -4.71 -3.42
N GLU A 285 -3.68 -5.78 -4.22
CA GLU A 285 -4.00 -7.13 -3.73
C GLU A 285 -2.75 -8.03 -3.60
N ARG A 286 -1.56 -7.42 -3.47
CA ARG A 286 -0.26 -8.11 -3.29
C ARG A 286 0.21 -8.89 -4.52
N ARG A 287 -0.41 -8.67 -5.69
CA ARG A 287 -0.07 -9.38 -6.91
C ARG A 287 1.17 -8.74 -7.56
N ALA A 288 2.27 -9.47 -7.56
CA ALA A 288 3.46 -9.19 -8.33
C ALA A 288 3.21 -9.47 -9.82
N GLN A 289 3.50 -8.49 -10.67
CA GLN A 289 3.27 -8.54 -12.12
C GLN A 289 4.51 -8.03 -12.84
N LEU A 290 4.90 -8.72 -13.91
CA LEU A 290 6.02 -8.31 -14.73
C LEU A 290 5.64 -7.13 -15.63
N ILE A 291 6.46 -6.09 -15.61
CA ILE A 291 6.44 -5.00 -16.56
C ILE A 291 7.44 -5.32 -17.66
N ARG A 292 7.03 -5.13 -18.91
CA ARG A 292 7.86 -5.31 -20.07
C ARG A 292 8.01 -3.98 -20.81
N PRO A 293 9.21 -3.68 -21.35
CA PRO A 293 9.39 -2.50 -22.16
C PRO A 293 8.51 -2.60 -23.41
N ALA A 294 7.74 -1.54 -23.67
CA ALA A 294 6.95 -1.34 -24.88
C ALA A 294 7.65 -0.41 -25.89
N LEU A 295 8.67 0.32 -25.43
CA LEU A 295 9.48 1.24 -26.20
C LEU A 295 10.97 0.86 -26.07
N PRO A 296 11.81 1.18 -27.08
CA PRO A 296 13.25 1.05 -26.94
C PRO A 296 13.76 1.98 -25.81
N PRO A 297 14.85 1.62 -25.12
CA PRO A 297 15.45 2.48 -24.11
C PRO A 297 15.87 3.83 -24.69
N SER A 298 15.61 4.92 -23.95
CA SER A 298 16.14 6.25 -24.27
C SER A 298 17.67 6.30 -24.23
N GLU A 299 18.26 7.12 -25.09
CA GLU A 299 19.71 7.37 -25.10
C GLU A 299 20.16 8.17 -23.87
N GLU A 300 19.30 9.05 -23.35
CA GLU A 300 19.61 9.98 -22.26
C GLU A 300 19.09 9.49 -20.90
N ALA A 301 17.93 8.82 -20.87
CA ALA A 301 17.33 8.33 -19.63
C ALA A 301 17.76 6.90 -19.32
N ARG A 302 17.78 6.55 -18.05
CA ARG A 302 18.12 5.19 -17.57
C ARG A 302 17.10 4.72 -16.53
N PRO A 303 16.86 3.40 -16.41
CA PRO A 303 16.07 2.85 -15.31
C PRO A 303 16.61 3.30 -13.96
N ASP A 304 15.72 3.49 -12.98
CA ASP A 304 16.10 4.06 -11.67
C ASP A 304 17.20 3.26 -10.98
N TRP A 305 17.10 1.92 -11.02
CA TRP A 305 18.07 1.00 -10.43
C TRP A 305 19.46 1.12 -11.07
N ALA A 306 19.54 1.43 -12.37
CA ALA A 306 20.80 1.54 -13.11
C ALA A 306 21.53 2.83 -12.72
N ILE A 307 20.78 3.94 -12.56
CA ILE A 307 21.32 5.20 -12.05
C ILE A 307 21.87 5.00 -10.64
N LEU A 308 21.10 4.35 -9.76
CA LEU A 308 21.51 4.05 -8.40
C LEU A 308 22.77 3.15 -8.35
N THR A 309 22.85 2.12 -9.19
CA THR A 309 24.01 1.22 -9.28
C THR A 309 25.28 1.95 -9.69
N VAL A 310 25.17 2.84 -10.68
CA VAL A 310 26.30 3.67 -11.14
C VAL A 310 26.77 4.63 -10.03
N MET A 311 25.82 5.22 -9.29
CA MET A 311 26.15 6.12 -8.18
C MET A 311 26.74 5.38 -6.99
N ALA A 312 26.22 4.21 -6.64
CA ALA A 312 26.77 3.33 -5.61
C ALA A 312 28.23 3.00 -5.90
N ARG A 313 28.57 2.62 -7.15
CA ARG A 313 29.96 2.37 -7.56
C ARG A 313 30.86 3.58 -7.35
N ARG A 314 30.38 4.79 -7.68
CA ARG A 314 31.13 6.03 -7.46
C ARG A 314 31.32 6.37 -5.98
N LEU A 315 30.43 5.89 -5.12
CA LEU A 315 30.50 6.04 -3.66
C LEU A 315 31.25 4.88 -2.98
N GLY A 316 31.82 3.94 -3.74
CA GLY A 316 32.62 2.83 -3.21
C GLY A 316 31.82 1.58 -2.83
N ALA A 317 30.58 1.46 -3.30
CA ALA A 317 29.77 0.24 -3.17
C ALA A 317 29.65 -0.48 -4.52
N GLU A 318 29.97 -1.76 -4.55
CA GLU A 318 29.89 -2.57 -5.78
C GLU A 318 28.59 -3.37 -5.81
N TRP A 319 27.60 -2.87 -6.53
CA TRP A 319 26.35 -3.59 -6.79
C TRP A 319 26.42 -4.27 -8.16
N PRO A 320 26.38 -5.61 -8.25
CA PRO A 320 26.69 -6.36 -9.47
C PRO A 320 25.47 -6.55 -10.40
N TYR A 321 24.43 -5.71 -10.29
CA TYR A 321 23.19 -5.87 -11.04
C TYR A 321 23.36 -5.53 -12.52
N LEU A 322 22.90 -6.45 -13.38
CA LEU A 322 22.86 -6.32 -14.83
C LEU A 322 21.45 -5.95 -15.33
N ASP A 323 20.42 -6.36 -14.60
CA ASP A 323 19.02 -6.13 -14.93
C ASP A 323 18.13 -6.06 -13.66
N ALA A 324 16.87 -5.69 -13.86
CA ALA A 324 15.89 -5.59 -12.78
C ALA A 324 15.48 -6.97 -12.20
N ALA A 325 15.66 -8.06 -12.95
CA ALA A 325 15.32 -9.40 -12.49
C ALA A 325 16.29 -9.84 -11.38
N GLN A 326 17.57 -9.51 -11.49
CA GLN A 326 18.56 -9.75 -10.44
C GLN A 326 18.27 -8.96 -9.16
N VAL A 327 17.80 -7.71 -9.27
CA VAL A 327 17.39 -6.91 -8.12
C VAL A 327 16.21 -7.58 -7.38
N PHE A 328 15.20 -8.04 -8.13
CA PHE A 328 14.06 -8.74 -7.53
C PHE A 328 14.45 -10.12 -6.96
N ALA A 329 15.39 -10.83 -7.60
CA ALA A 329 15.93 -12.08 -7.08
C ALA A 329 16.62 -11.87 -5.73
N GLU A 330 17.41 -10.80 -5.56
CA GLU A 330 18.00 -10.46 -4.26
C GLU A 330 16.93 -10.09 -3.22
N LEU A 331 15.89 -9.33 -3.60
CA LEU A 331 14.74 -9.04 -2.71
C LEU A 331 14.09 -10.33 -2.20
N SER A 332 14.04 -11.37 -3.03
CA SER A 332 13.49 -12.68 -2.66
C SER A 332 14.36 -13.44 -1.66
N LEU A 333 15.68 -13.20 -1.65
CA LEU A 333 16.60 -13.73 -0.65
C LEU A 333 16.51 -12.98 0.68
N VAL A 334 16.28 -11.66 0.61
CA VAL A 334 16.09 -10.82 1.81
C VAL A 334 14.78 -11.15 2.52
N ALA A 335 13.69 -11.30 1.77
CA ALA A 335 12.34 -11.50 2.29
C ALA A 335 11.70 -12.79 1.76
N PRO A 336 12.28 -13.97 2.07
CA PRO A 336 11.83 -15.25 1.54
C PRO A 336 10.40 -15.60 1.98
N ASP A 337 9.98 -15.17 3.18
CA ASP A 337 8.62 -15.38 3.70
C ASP A 337 7.53 -14.84 2.76
N LEU A 338 7.84 -13.79 2.00
CA LEU A 338 6.92 -13.16 1.06
C LEU A 338 7.17 -13.69 -0.37
N PHE A 339 8.44 -13.74 -0.79
CA PHE A 339 8.81 -13.76 -2.20
C PHE A 339 9.55 -15.01 -2.68
N ALA A 340 9.89 -15.98 -1.82
CA ALA A 340 10.75 -17.12 -2.20
C ALA A 340 10.26 -17.88 -3.46
N GLY A 341 8.95 -17.97 -3.64
CA GLY A 341 8.33 -18.58 -4.81
C GLY A 341 8.11 -17.66 -6.02
N ILE A 342 8.33 -16.35 -5.90
CA ILE A 342 8.08 -15.39 -6.98
C ILE A 342 9.37 -15.17 -7.76
N THR A 343 9.60 -16.01 -8.77
CA THR A 343 10.76 -15.85 -9.66
C THR A 343 10.38 -15.12 -10.94
N HIS A 344 11.36 -14.47 -11.58
CA HIS A 344 11.14 -13.80 -12.88
C HIS A 344 10.56 -14.75 -13.92
N ARG A 345 11.07 -15.99 -13.98
CA ARG A 345 10.55 -17.07 -14.85
C ARG A 345 9.05 -17.31 -14.62
N ARG A 346 8.61 -17.44 -13.37
CA ARG A 346 7.18 -17.66 -13.07
C ARG A 346 6.33 -16.45 -13.40
N LEU A 347 6.85 -15.23 -13.24
CA LEU A 347 6.16 -14.02 -13.66
C LEU A 347 6.10 -13.89 -15.19
N GLU A 348 7.04 -14.46 -15.93
CA GLU A 348 6.98 -14.54 -17.40
C GLU A 348 5.92 -15.53 -17.88
N GLU A 349 5.84 -16.69 -17.21
CA GLU A 349 4.89 -17.78 -17.52
C GLU A 349 3.45 -17.46 -17.07
N SER A 350 3.28 -16.64 -16.03
CA SER A 350 1.97 -16.27 -15.50
C SER A 350 1.32 -15.12 -16.30
N SER A 351 0.08 -15.31 -16.74
CA SER A 351 -0.73 -14.24 -17.36
C SER A 351 -1.16 -13.17 -16.35
N ASP A 352 -1.43 -13.60 -15.12
CA ASP A 352 -2.08 -12.79 -14.09
C ASP A 352 -1.12 -12.47 -12.94
N GLY A 353 0.18 -12.76 -13.05
CA GLY A 353 1.15 -12.58 -11.96
C GLY A 353 0.93 -13.54 -10.78
N LEU A 354 1.54 -13.23 -9.63
CA LEU A 354 1.49 -14.06 -8.42
C LEU A 354 1.25 -13.20 -7.16
N GLN A 355 0.38 -13.66 -6.27
CA GLN A 355 0.12 -12.98 -5.00
C GLN A 355 1.00 -13.53 -3.90
N TRP A 356 1.70 -12.65 -3.19
CA TRP A 356 2.44 -13.04 -2.00
C TRP A 356 1.51 -13.12 -0.76
N PRO A 357 1.84 -13.94 0.26
CA PRO A 357 3.05 -14.76 0.37
C PRO A 357 3.06 -15.93 -0.62
N CYS A 358 4.24 -16.24 -1.16
CA CYS A 358 4.46 -17.40 -2.02
C CYS A 358 5.76 -18.07 -1.57
N PRO A 359 5.70 -19.10 -0.70
CA PRO A 359 6.88 -19.63 -0.02
C PRO A 359 7.82 -20.45 -0.91
N ASP A 360 7.32 -20.99 -2.02
CA ASP A 360 8.11 -21.81 -2.95
C ASP A 360 7.55 -21.73 -4.39
N GLU A 361 8.32 -22.26 -5.35
CA GLU A 361 7.98 -22.20 -6.78
C GLU A 361 6.78 -23.08 -7.18
N ASP A 362 6.40 -24.06 -6.34
CA ASP A 362 5.24 -24.93 -6.57
C ASP A 362 3.95 -24.30 -6.01
N HIS A 363 4.07 -23.34 -5.08
CA HIS A 363 2.94 -22.67 -4.47
C HIS A 363 2.22 -21.73 -5.47
N PRO A 364 0.88 -21.78 -5.62
CA PRO A 364 0.12 -20.99 -6.61
C PRO A 364 -0.02 -19.49 -6.26
N GLY A 365 0.73 -18.98 -5.27
CA GLY A 365 0.44 -17.72 -4.59
C GLY A 365 -0.75 -17.78 -3.62
N THR A 366 -0.96 -16.69 -2.86
CA THR A 366 -1.93 -16.62 -1.76
C THR A 366 -2.94 -15.48 -1.97
N PRO A 367 -4.09 -15.76 -2.63
CA PRO A 367 -5.11 -14.73 -2.89
C PRO A 367 -5.79 -14.19 -1.62
N THR A 368 -6.18 -15.09 -0.72
CA THR A 368 -6.74 -14.75 0.60
C THR A 368 -5.66 -14.93 1.64
N LEU A 369 -5.31 -13.87 2.35
CA LEU A 369 -4.28 -13.93 3.36
C LEU A 369 -4.79 -14.67 4.62
N PRO A 370 -4.11 -15.74 5.07
CA PRO A 370 -4.41 -16.35 6.36
C PRO A 370 -4.13 -15.32 7.48
N ILE A 371 -5.12 -15.10 8.34
CA ILE A 371 -4.96 -14.25 9.53
C ILE A 371 -5.04 -15.15 10.75
N ASP A 372 -3.94 -15.25 11.50
CA ASP A 372 -3.90 -16.03 12.74
C ASP A 372 -4.77 -15.31 13.78
N SER A 373 -5.94 -15.86 14.09
CA SER A 373 -6.94 -15.26 14.96
C SER A 373 -6.61 -15.49 16.44
N ARG A 374 -5.44 -15.03 16.89
CA ARG A 374 -5.06 -15.10 18.31
C ARG A 374 -5.74 -14.03 19.15
#